data_AF-A0A4V4LCY4-F1
#
_entry.id   AF-A0A4V4LCY4-F1
#
_cell.length_a   1.000
_cell.length_b   1.000
_cell.length_c   1.000
_cell.angle_alpha   90.00
_cell.angle_beta   90.00
_cell.angle_gamma   90.00
#
_symmetry.space_group_name_H-M   'P 1'
#
loop_
_entity.id
_entity.type
_entity.pdbx_description
1 polymer ?
#
loop_
_entity_poly.entity_id
_entity_poly.type
_entity_poly.pdbx_seq_one_letter_code
_entity_poly.pdbx_strand_id
1 'polypeptide(L)'
;MSPPISPCKAHQDRLPPSPPKSPGSSISRIVSHVAALHRSDPIARTEPTQTFSILEPEYAQLDQYLEQVDLYDYYHNKVRHEYDPSLGQLTFRMPTPRHDVLVQGYVDLMLTKIVAQARNFEQDYPAISQRLLQLQSLSTTNINLLVDNKIIVKSPDASFGYSDREYPQAVFEVSYSQDRRALKRLAWSYIMDSSHSIRCVLGLDLDYPRNRASSSPSPAHNANVSVWRPLVEIEGNIENMDVKQDVTAQCLGKDNPDHTIAVLSLRDLLGDEMLEDASSDVAECGIVITSREMITLLENAELFHQSSLQQTERASQERQAQGRNWRKRRITPEEELSEGREATYRNSEAIVEQQRSDDDTSYTSTARSPSRSDTSLPRRSTRRRADD
;
A
#
# COMPACT_ATOMS: atom_id res chain seq x y z
N MET A 1 -72.34 -50.27 -6.78
CA MET A 1 -70.87 -50.25 -6.70
C MET A 1 -70.46 -48.96 -5.99
N SER A 2 -69.61 -49.11 -4.96
CA SER A 2 -69.09 -48.17 -3.95
C SER A 2 -68.38 -46.92 -4.53
N PRO A 3 -67.86 -45.96 -3.74
CA PRO A 3 -68.23 -45.37 -2.42
C PRO A 3 -68.23 -43.80 -2.47
N PRO A 4 -68.40 -43.04 -1.35
CA PRO A 4 -68.49 -41.57 -1.35
C PRO A 4 -67.11 -40.90 -1.22
N ILE A 5 -66.97 -39.68 -1.78
CA ILE A 5 -65.80 -38.82 -1.54
C ILE A 5 -66.22 -37.66 -0.63
N SER A 6 -65.46 -37.51 0.45
CA SER A 6 -65.46 -36.42 1.41
C SER A 6 -63.98 -36.16 1.73
N PRO A 7 -63.56 -35.06 2.37
CA PRO A 7 -63.84 -33.63 2.18
C PRO A 7 -62.53 -32.83 1.92
N CYS A 8 -62.59 -31.57 1.47
CA CYS A 8 -61.45 -30.66 1.60
C CYS A 8 -61.83 -29.43 2.44
N LYS A 9 -61.30 -29.41 3.66
CA LYS A 9 -61.34 -28.30 4.61
C LYS A 9 -60.27 -27.25 4.27
N ALA A 10 -60.63 -26.01 4.59
CA ALA A 10 -59.79 -24.90 5.04
C ALA A 10 -58.85 -24.24 4.01
N HIS A 11 -59.36 -23.14 3.44
CA HIS A 11 -58.53 -22.00 3.05
C HIS A 11 -57.83 -21.43 4.30
N GLN A 12 -56.52 -21.62 4.40
CA GLN A 12 -55.66 -20.74 5.20
C GLN A 12 -55.19 -19.61 4.31
N ASP A 13 -55.51 -18.39 4.72
CA ASP A 13 -55.01 -17.14 4.15
C ASP A 13 -53.47 -17.17 4.08
N ARG A 14 -52.94 -17.31 2.86
CA ARG A 14 -51.52 -17.10 2.59
C ARG A 14 -51.33 -15.62 2.27
N LEU A 15 -50.73 -14.89 3.22
CA LEU A 15 -50.07 -13.63 2.93
C LEU A 15 -49.05 -13.84 1.79
N PRO A 16 -48.87 -12.86 0.88
CA PRO A 16 -47.92 -13.00 -0.20
C PRO A 16 -46.49 -13.15 0.35
N PRO A 17 -45.63 -13.94 -0.31
CA PRO A 17 -44.25 -14.09 0.12
C PRO A 17 -43.57 -12.72 0.08
N SER A 18 -42.91 -12.35 1.19
CA SER A 18 -42.06 -11.16 1.25
C SER A 18 -41.06 -11.19 0.09
N PRO A 19 -40.78 -10.04 -0.56
CA PRO A 19 -39.82 -10.00 -1.65
C PRO A 19 -38.45 -10.51 -1.18
N PRO A 20 -37.66 -11.12 -2.08
CA PRO A 20 -36.30 -11.55 -1.74
C PRO A 20 -35.51 -10.35 -1.20
N LYS A 21 -34.70 -10.57 -0.15
CA LYS A 21 -33.79 -9.57 0.40
C LYS A 21 -33.02 -8.93 -0.75
N SER A 22 -33.26 -7.64 -0.98
CA SER A 22 -32.47 -6.84 -1.90
C SER A 22 -30.99 -6.97 -1.51
N PRO A 23 -30.06 -7.05 -2.49
CA PRO A 23 -28.65 -6.88 -2.18
C PRO A 23 -28.54 -5.53 -1.46
N GLY A 24 -27.88 -5.51 -0.29
CA GLY A 24 -27.76 -4.28 0.51
C GLY A 24 -27.21 -3.11 -0.33
N SER A 25 -27.54 -1.88 0.07
CA SER A 25 -27.04 -0.64 -0.56
C SER A 25 -25.54 -0.72 -0.87
N SER A 26 -25.06 -0.06 -1.94
CA SER A 26 -23.64 -0.05 -2.33
C SER A 26 -22.71 0.26 -1.15
N ILE A 27 -23.08 1.22 -0.29
CA ILE A 27 -22.37 1.55 0.95
C ILE A 27 -22.20 0.32 1.87
N SER A 28 -23.27 -0.44 2.12
CA SER A 28 -23.21 -1.64 2.96
C SER A 28 -22.25 -2.69 2.41
N ARG A 29 -22.20 -2.86 1.08
CA ARG A 29 -21.26 -3.79 0.43
C ARG A 29 -19.81 -3.32 0.59
N ILE A 30 -19.58 -2.02 0.43
CA ILE A 30 -18.26 -1.39 0.59
C ILE A 30 -17.79 -1.54 2.04
N VAL A 31 -18.59 -1.12 3.02
CA VAL A 31 -18.26 -1.23 4.45
C VAL A 31 -18.02 -2.68 4.86
N SER A 32 -18.83 -3.62 4.36
CA SER A 32 -18.63 -5.05 4.60
C SER A 32 -17.29 -5.55 4.05
N HIS A 33 -16.89 -5.06 2.87
CA HIS A 33 -15.62 -5.42 2.27
C HIS A 33 -14.44 -4.81 3.04
N VAL A 34 -14.52 -3.53 3.45
CA VAL A 34 -13.51 -2.91 4.33
C VAL A 34 -13.39 -3.67 5.65
N ALA A 35 -14.50 -4.10 6.24
CA ALA A 35 -14.50 -4.93 7.44
C ALA A 35 -13.83 -6.31 7.23
N ALA A 36 -14.01 -6.92 6.05
CA ALA A 36 -13.32 -8.15 5.69
C ALA A 36 -11.80 -7.94 5.55
N LEU A 37 -11.38 -6.84 4.92
CA LEU A 37 -9.97 -6.45 4.79
C LEU A 37 -9.33 -6.20 6.16
N HIS A 38 -10.02 -5.48 7.06
CA HIS A 38 -9.56 -5.20 8.42
C HIS A 38 -9.37 -6.49 9.23
N ARG A 39 -10.25 -7.47 9.05
CA ARG A 39 -10.13 -8.81 9.66
C ARG A 39 -9.10 -9.71 9.00
N SER A 40 -8.41 -9.23 7.97
CA SER A 40 -7.45 -10.00 7.17
C SER A 40 -8.07 -11.26 6.55
N ASP A 41 -9.31 -11.15 6.07
CA ASP A 41 -10.00 -12.23 5.36
C ASP A 41 -9.22 -12.58 4.07
N PRO A 42 -8.80 -13.85 3.89
CA PRO A 42 -8.06 -14.27 2.70
C PRO A 42 -8.81 -14.01 1.40
N ILE A 43 -10.14 -14.17 1.38
CA ILE A 43 -10.97 -14.03 0.18
C ILE A 43 -11.10 -12.56 -0.24
N ALA A 44 -11.08 -11.64 0.72
CA ALA A 44 -11.08 -10.21 0.41
C ALA A 44 -9.73 -9.73 -0.16
N ARG A 45 -8.66 -10.51 0.01
CA ARG A 45 -7.29 -10.19 -0.44
C ARG A 45 -6.85 -10.94 -1.69
N THR A 46 -7.66 -11.87 -2.20
CA THR A 46 -7.30 -12.65 -3.39
C THR A 46 -7.34 -11.86 -4.68
N GLU A 47 -8.22 -10.84 -4.75
CA GLU A 47 -8.30 -9.96 -5.92
C GLU A 47 -7.45 -8.71 -5.69
N PRO A 48 -6.50 -8.37 -6.59
CA PRO A 48 -5.65 -7.20 -6.46
C PRO A 48 -6.44 -5.90 -6.63
N THR A 49 -7.64 -5.96 -7.19
CA THR A 49 -8.50 -4.80 -7.40
C THR A 49 -9.96 -5.18 -7.22
N GLN A 50 -10.72 -4.36 -6.50
CA GLN A 50 -12.15 -4.53 -6.29
C GLN A 50 -12.87 -3.21 -6.53
N THR A 51 -13.76 -3.18 -7.53
CA THR A 51 -14.54 -1.97 -7.86
C THR A 51 -16.00 -2.11 -7.40
N PHE A 52 -16.56 -1.00 -6.92
CA PHE A 52 -17.94 -0.84 -6.49
C PHE A 52 -18.58 0.34 -7.21
N SER A 53 -19.81 0.18 -7.70
CA SER A 53 -20.60 1.30 -8.21
C SER A 53 -21.22 2.05 -7.03
N ILE A 54 -20.87 3.33 -6.87
CA ILE A 54 -21.38 4.21 -5.82
C ILE A 54 -21.49 5.63 -6.36
N LEU A 55 -22.67 6.22 -6.22
CA LEU A 55 -22.94 7.59 -6.68
C LEU A 55 -22.34 8.62 -5.72
N GLU A 56 -22.06 9.82 -6.22
CA GLU A 56 -21.41 10.90 -5.45
C GLU A 56 -22.14 11.22 -4.13
N PRO A 57 -23.49 11.29 -4.06
CA PRO A 57 -24.19 11.54 -2.79
C PRO A 57 -24.07 10.39 -1.78
N GLU A 58 -23.91 9.15 -2.26
CA GLU A 58 -23.70 7.98 -1.42
C GLU A 58 -22.25 7.90 -0.95
N TYR A 59 -21.29 8.20 -1.83
CA TYR A 59 -19.87 8.24 -1.50
C TYR A 59 -19.60 9.32 -0.43
N ALA A 60 -20.24 10.48 -0.53
CA ALA A 60 -20.16 11.54 0.48
C ALA A 60 -20.63 11.11 1.89
N GLN A 61 -21.43 10.04 1.99
CA GLN A 61 -21.89 9.49 3.26
C GLN A 61 -21.01 8.34 3.77
N LEU A 62 -20.10 7.80 2.95
CA LEU A 62 -19.32 6.59 3.27
C LEU A 62 -18.55 6.73 4.58
N ASP A 63 -17.93 7.89 4.81
CA ASP A 63 -17.17 8.17 6.03
C ASP A 63 -18.02 8.06 7.30
N GLN A 64 -19.26 8.59 7.28
CA GLN A 64 -20.18 8.48 8.42
C GLN A 64 -20.50 7.02 8.75
N TYR A 65 -20.66 6.18 7.73
CA TYR A 65 -20.90 4.75 7.93
C TYR A 65 -19.65 4.02 8.45
N LEU A 66 -18.45 4.43 8.01
CA LEU A 66 -17.18 3.84 8.47
C LEU A 66 -16.86 4.24 9.91
N GLU A 67 -17.15 5.48 10.33
CA GLU A 67 -17.03 5.95 11.72
C GLU A 67 -17.92 5.13 12.67
N GLN A 68 -19.17 4.87 12.27
CA GLN A 68 -20.12 4.08 13.08
C GLN A 68 -19.63 2.65 13.39
N VAL A 69 -18.74 2.10 12.57
CA VAL A 69 -18.20 0.74 12.71
C VAL A 69 -16.71 0.71 13.05
N ASP A 70 -16.12 1.85 13.41
CA ASP A 70 -14.71 1.99 13.80
C ASP A 70 -13.74 1.50 12.70
N LEU A 71 -14.06 1.82 11.44
CA LEU A 71 -13.24 1.48 10.26
C LEU A 71 -12.70 2.71 9.53
N TYR A 72 -13.05 3.92 9.96
CA TYR A 72 -12.63 5.17 9.33
C TYR A 72 -11.10 5.27 9.21
N ASP A 73 -10.39 5.13 10.32
CA ASP A 73 -8.93 5.22 10.34
C ASP A 73 -8.28 4.11 9.53
N TYR A 74 -8.81 2.89 9.59
CA TYR A 74 -8.29 1.78 8.79
C TYR A 74 -8.47 2.04 7.30
N TYR A 75 -9.65 2.53 6.90
CA TYR A 75 -9.96 2.84 5.51
C TYR A 75 -9.00 3.90 4.94
N HIS A 76 -8.87 5.05 5.60
CA HIS A 76 -8.06 6.16 5.11
C HIS A 76 -6.55 5.91 5.20
N ASN A 77 -6.09 5.14 6.18
CA ASN A 77 -4.65 4.93 6.41
C ASN A 77 -4.10 3.61 5.86
N LYS A 78 -4.95 2.61 5.60
CA LYS A 78 -4.51 1.25 5.25
C LYS A 78 -5.12 0.70 3.96
N VAL A 79 -6.25 1.25 3.49
CA VAL A 79 -6.89 0.80 2.25
C VAL A 79 -6.55 1.77 1.13
N ARG A 80 -5.80 1.31 0.13
CA ARG A 80 -5.59 2.09 -1.10
C ARG A 80 -6.90 2.09 -1.90
N HIS A 81 -7.42 3.27 -2.17
CA HIS A 81 -8.69 3.41 -2.88
C HIS A 81 -8.72 4.66 -3.75
N GLU A 82 -9.55 4.62 -4.79
CA GLU A 82 -9.74 5.72 -5.73
C GLU A 82 -11.22 5.85 -6.05
N TYR A 83 -11.75 7.08 -5.96
CA TYR A 83 -13.11 7.37 -6.38
C TYR A 83 -13.10 8.18 -7.69
N ASP A 84 -13.82 7.68 -8.69
CA ASP A 84 -14.07 8.37 -9.94
C ASP A 84 -15.52 8.88 -9.96
N PRO A 85 -15.75 10.19 -9.72
CA PRO A 85 -17.09 10.75 -9.71
C PRO A 85 -17.75 10.73 -11.10
N SER A 86 -16.96 10.78 -12.18
CA SER A 86 -17.49 10.77 -13.55
C SER A 86 -18.11 9.41 -13.90
N LEU A 87 -17.55 8.33 -13.35
CA LEU A 87 -18.02 6.95 -13.56
C LEU A 87 -18.92 6.45 -12.42
N GLY A 88 -18.97 7.15 -11.28
CA GLY A 88 -19.64 6.68 -10.07
C GLY A 88 -19.03 5.38 -9.56
N GLN A 89 -17.70 5.30 -9.52
CA GLN A 89 -16.98 4.06 -9.19
C GLN A 89 -15.93 4.29 -8.09
N LEU A 90 -15.99 3.46 -7.04
CA LEU A 90 -14.96 3.35 -6.02
C LEU A 90 -14.17 2.07 -6.25
N THR A 91 -12.86 2.20 -6.41
CA THR A 91 -11.96 1.07 -6.65
C THR A 91 -10.99 0.92 -5.50
N PHE A 92 -10.92 -0.27 -4.91
CA PHE A 92 -9.92 -0.66 -3.93
C PHE A 92 -8.78 -1.38 -4.62
N ARG A 93 -7.55 -1.03 -4.25
CA ARG A 93 -6.34 -1.68 -4.72
C ARG A 93 -5.71 -2.44 -3.55
N MET A 94 -5.50 -3.74 -3.72
CA MET A 94 -4.84 -4.61 -2.75
C MET A 94 -3.43 -4.92 -3.25
N PRO A 95 -2.39 -4.25 -2.73
CA PRO A 95 -1.02 -4.57 -3.11
C PRO A 95 -0.72 -6.03 -2.75
N THR A 96 -0.21 -6.77 -3.72
CA THR A 96 0.29 -8.14 -3.51
C THR A 96 1.80 -8.08 -3.29
N PRO A 97 2.42 -9.07 -2.62
CA PRO A 97 3.88 -9.13 -2.50
C PRO A 97 4.61 -9.05 -3.85
N ARG A 98 4.00 -9.59 -4.92
CA ARG A 98 4.52 -9.47 -6.29
C ARG A 98 4.50 -8.01 -6.75
N HIS A 99 3.40 -7.31 -6.54
CA HIS A 99 3.23 -5.91 -6.93
C HIS A 99 4.20 -5.01 -6.15
N ASP A 100 4.29 -5.14 -4.83
CA ASP A 100 5.17 -4.31 -4.00
C ASP A 100 6.65 -4.47 -4.38
N VAL A 101 7.13 -5.72 -4.55
CA VAL A 101 8.52 -5.99 -4.91
C VAL A 101 8.85 -5.47 -6.31
N LEU A 102 7.91 -5.60 -7.25
CA LEU A 102 8.06 -5.09 -8.61
C LEU A 102 8.18 -3.57 -8.62
N VAL A 103 7.26 -2.88 -7.94
CA VAL A 103 7.23 -1.41 -7.87
C VAL A 103 8.49 -0.89 -7.19
N GLN A 104 8.90 -1.48 -6.06
CA GLN A 104 10.13 -1.09 -5.38
C GLN A 104 11.36 -1.29 -6.27
N GLY A 105 11.48 -2.45 -6.92
CA GLY A 105 12.60 -2.72 -7.81
C GLY A 105 12.65 -1.79 -9.03
N TYR A 106 11.49 -1.37 -9.55
CA TYR A 106 11.40 -0.37 -10.60
C TYR A 106 11.87 1.02 -10.12
N VAL A 107 11.44 1.44 -8.93
CA VAL A 107 11.88 2.69 -8.31
C VAL A 107 13.41 2.71 -8.12
N ASP A 108 13.98 1.63 -7.57
CA ASP A 108 15.42 1.52 -7.34
C ASP A 108 16.21 1.57 -8.64
N LEU A 109 15.74 0.88 -9.68
CA LEU A 109 16.34 0.91 -11.02
C LEU A 109 16.32 2.33 -11.60
N MET A 110 15.17 3.01 -11.53
CA MET A 110 15.01 4.35 -12.06
C MET A 110 15.92 5.36 -11.36
N LEU A 111 15.92 5.38 -10.02
CA LEU A 111 16.79 6.28 -9.25
C LEU A 111 18.27 6.03 -9.54
N THR A 112 18.68 4.76 -9.66
CA THR A 112 20.05 4.40 -10.05
C THR A 112 20.43 4.98 -11.40
N LYS A 113 19.56 4.86 -12.41
CA LYS A 113 19.80 5.41 -13.74
C LYS A 113 19.77 6.94 -13.77
N ILE A 114 18.88 7.58 -13.01
CA ILE A 114 18.82 9.05 -12.86
C ILE A 114 20.13 9.56 -12.27
N VAL A 115 20.65 8.94 -11.21
CA VAL A 115 21.93 9.33 -10.60
C VAL A 115 23.09 9.14 -11.57
N ALA A 116 23.10 8.03 -12.32
CA ALA A 116 24.12 7.81 -13.36
C ALA A 116 24.05 8.90 -14.43
N GLN A 117 22.84 9.29 -14.85
CA GLN A 117 22.64 10.34 -15.84
C GLN A 117 23.07 11.71 -15.31
N ALA A 118 22.73 12.04 -14.07
CA ALA A 118 23.16 13.29 -13.43
C ALA A 118 24.69 13.43 -13.42
N ARG A 119 25.43 12.35 -13.15
CA ARG A 119 26.91 12.37 -13.19
C ARG A 119 27.47 12.66 -14.58
N ASN A 120 26.81 12.18 -15.63
CA ASN A 120 27.24 12.46 -17.01
C ASN A 120 27.11 13.95 -17.36
N PHE A 121 26.18 14.66 -16.72
CA PHE A 121 25.94 16.09 -16.95
C PHE A 121 26.69 17.01 -15.97
N GLU A 122 27.43 16.48 -14.99
CA GLU A 122 28.03 17.28 -13.92
C GLU A 122 29.00 18.35 -14.42
N GLN A 123 29.77 18.06 -15.48
CA GLN A 123 30.76 18.98 -16.03
C GLN A 123 30.15 20.02 -16.98
N ASP A 124 29.36 19.56 -17.95
CA ASP A 124 28.87 20.40 -19.04
C ASP A 124 27.56 21.14 -18.67
N TYR A 125 26.73 20.55 -17.81
CA TYR A 125 25.43 21.08 -17.41
C TYR A 125 25.18 20.90 -15.89
N PRO A 126 25.96 21.57 -15.02
CA PRO A 126 25.91 21.37 -13.57
C PRO A 126 24.52 21.67 -12.97
N ALA A 127 23.76 22.63 -13.52
CA ALA A 127 22.40 22.93 -13.08
C ALA A 127 21.42 21.77 -13.36
N ILE A 128 21.53 21.15 -14.56
CA ILE A 128 20.75 19.96 -14.93
C ILE A 128 21.11 18.79 -14.00
N SER A 129 22.40 18.55 -13.80
CA SER A 129 22.91 17.51 -12.91
C SER A 129 22.35 17.67 -11.49
N GLN A 130 22.48 18.86 -10.91
CA GLN A 130 21.97 19.14 -9.56
C GLN A 130 20.46 18.98 -9.48
N ARG A 131 19.72 19.42 -10.51
CA ARG A 131 18.26 19.28 -10.54
C ARG A 131 17.83 17.83 -10.63
N LEU A 132 18.51 16.98 -11.41
CA LEU A 132 18.20 15.55 -11.44
C LEU A 132 18.41 14.87 -10.09
N LEU A 133 19.44 15.26 -9.33
CA LEU A 133 19.71 14.72 -7.99
C LEU A 133 18.67 15.13 -6.93
N GLN A 134 17.86 16.15 -7.20
CA GLN A 134 16.75 16.57 -6.34
C GLN A 134 15.47 15.76 -6.56
N LEU A 135 15.41 14.95 -7.63
CA LEU A 135 14.21 14.18 -7.97
C LEU A 135 14.00 13.07 -6.92
N GLN A 136 12.78 12.96 -6.41
CA GLN A 136 12.40 12.00 -5.38
C GLN A 136 11.38 10.99 -5.91
N SER A 137 11.39 9.78 -5.36
CA SER A 137 10.31 8.83 -5.58
C SER A 137 9.19 9.03 -4.54
N LEU A 138 7.95 9.00 -5.01
CA LEU A 138 6.73 9.18 -4.23
C LEU A 138 5.83 7.96 -4.49
N SER A 139 6.05 6.87 -3.73
CA SER A 139 5.39 5.56 -3.91
C SER A 139 4.22 5.29 -2.96
N THR A 140 3.95 6.20 -2.04
CA THR A 140 2.86 6.08 -1.05
C THR A 140 2.02 7.35 -0.94
N THR A 141 2.33 8.36 -1.75
CA THR A 141 1.69 9.67 -1.69
C THR A 141 0.59 9.74 -2.74
N ASN A 142 -0.60 10.16 -2.31
CA ASN A 142 -1.70 10.42 -3.23
C ASN A 142 -1.45 11.70 -4.02
N ILE A 143 -1.92 11.74 -5.27
CA ILE A 143 -1.96 12.92 -6.10
C ILE A 143 -3.38 13.49 -6.05
N ASN A 144 -3.51 14.78 -5.72
CA ASN A 144 -4.77 15.49 -5.71
C ASN A 144 -4.91 16.26 -7.03
N LEU A 145 -5.74 15.79 -7.95
CA LEU A 145 -6.00 16.41 -9.24
C LEU A 145 -7.21 17.33 -9.13
N LEU A 146 -7.12 18.56 -9.66
CA LEU A 146 -8.22 19.52 -9.64
C LEU A 146 -8.98 19.48 -10.96
N VAL A 147 -10.19 18.92 -10.96
CA VAL A 147 -11.07 18.81 -12.14
C VAL A 147 -12.39 19.53 -11.84
N ASP A 148 -12.74 20.55 -12.62
CA ASP A 148 -13.98 21.33 -12.47
C ASP A 148 -14.24 21.80 -11.02
N ASN A 149 -13.19 22.31 -10.35
CA ASN A 149 -13.19 22.72 -8.93
C ASN A 149 -13.45 21.58 -7.92
N LYS A 150 -13.35 20.32 -8.34
CA LYS A 150 -13.41 19.15 -7.47
C LYS A 150 -12.04 18.49 -7.37
N ILE A 151 -11.68 18.05 -6.17
CA ILE A 151 -10.44 17.31 -5.94
C ILE A 151 -10.71 15.83 -6.21
N ILE A 152 -9.98 15.27 -7.19
CA ILE A 152 -9.94 13.84 -7.48
C ILE A 152 -8.62 13.30 -6.95
N VAL A 153 -8.70 12.36 -6.02
CA VAL A 153 -7.53 11.73 -5.41
C VAL A 153 -7.14 10.49 -6.21
N LYS A 154 -5.86 10.40 -6.61
CA LYS A 154 -5.26 9.24 -7.28
C LYS A 154 -4.12 8.67 -6.45
N SER A 155 -3.95 7.36 -6.49
CA SER A 155 -2.93 6.63 -5.73
C SER A 155 -2.00 5.87 -6.69
N PRO A 156 -1.06 6.56 -7.37
CA PRO A 156 -0.16 5.89 -8.31
C PRO A 156 0.67 4.83 -7.60
N ASP A 157 1.05 3.78 -8.33
CA ASP A 157 1.92 2.73 -7.77
C ASP A 157 3.33 3.27 -7.47
N ALA A 158 3.87 4.11 -8.35
CA ALA A 158 4.98 4.98 -8.05
C ALA A 158 4.91 6.27 -8.86
N SER A 159 5.55 7.31 -8.35
CA SER A 159 5.77 8.54 -9.11
C SER A 159 7.13 9.14 -8.79
N PHE A 160 7.63 10.00 -9.67
CA PHE A 160 8.89 10.71 -9.51
C PHE A 160 8.64 12.20 -9.66
N GLY A 161 9.07 12.97 -8.68
CA GLY A 161 8.85 14.41 -8.74
C GLY A 161 9.72 15.22 -7.80
N TYR A 162 9.47 16.52 -7.81
CA TYR A 162 10.14 17.49 -6.95
C TYR A 162 9.24 17.98 -5.84
N SER A 163 9.84 18.27 -4.68
CA SER A 163 9.14 18.84 -3.52
C SER A 163 8.65 20.28 -3.74
N ASP A 164 9.19 20.98 -4.74
CA ASP A 164 8.81 22.34 -5.13
C ASP A 164 7.80 22.38 -6.28
N ARG A 165 7.24 21.24 -6.69
CA ARG A 165 6.20 21.13 -7.72
C ARG A 165 4.92 20.53 -7.13
N GLU A 166 3.79 20.96 -7.67
CA GLU A 166 2.47 20.46 -7.26
C GLU A 166 2.24 19.02 -7.70
N TYR A 167 2.70 18.68 -8.91
CA TYR A 167 2.54 17.36 -9.52
C TYR A 167 3.90 16.71 -9.78
N PRO A 168 3.99 15.36 -9.71
CA PRO A 168 5.19 14.64 -10.12
C PRO A 168 5.39 14.76 -11.64
N GLN A 169 6.62 14.51 -12.07
CA GLN A 169 7.03 14.62 -13.47
C GLN A 169 6.73 13.31 -14.23
N ALA A 170 6.82 12.17 -13.54
CA ALA A 170 6.51 10.86 -14.11
C ALA A 170 5.72 9.97 -13.15
N VAL A 171 4.84 9.14 -13.70
CA VAL A 171 4.03 8.15 -12.96
C VAL A 171 4.26 6.75 -13.53
N PHE A 172 4.28 5.75 -12.65
CA PHE A 172 4.31 4.33 -12.97
C PHE A 172 3.07 3.65 -12.40
N GLU A 173 2.41 2.85 -13.23
CA GLU A 173 1.18 2.12 -12.89
C GLU A 173 1.28 0.67 -13.35
N VAL A 174 0.82 -0.25 -12.51
CA VAL A 174 0.74 -1.67 -12.82
C VAL A 174 -0.72 -2.11 -12.84
N SER A 175 -1.17 -2.65 -13.97
CA SER A 175 -2.47 -3.31 -14.08
C SER A 175 -2.33 -4.81 -14.21
N TYR A 176 -3.42 -5.51 -13.97
CA TYR A 176 -3.59 -6.89 -14.40
C TYR A 176 -4.52 -6.94 -15.62
N SER A 177 -4.25 -7.87 -16.55
CA SER A 177 -4.78 -7.92 -17.93
C SER A 177 -6.30 -7.97 -18.10
N GLN A 178 -7.05 -7.99 -17.00
CA GLN A 178 -8.50 -7.82 -16.98
C GLN A 178 -8.94 -6.38 -17.29
N ASP A 179 -8.07 -5.36 -17.20
CA ASP A 179 -8.44 -3.95 -17.45
C ASP A 179 -7.38 -3.09 -18.18
N ARG A 180 -6.98 -3.51 -19.39
CA ARG A 180 -6.10 -2.70 -20.26
C ARG A 180 -6.66 -1.30 -20.58
N ARG A 181 -7.98 -1.15 -20.57
CA ARG A 181 -8.64 0.13 -20.82
C ARG A 181 -8.48 1.07 -19.63
N ALA A 182 -8.39 0.55 -18.40
CA ALA A 182 -8.09 1.36 -17.22
C ALA A 182 -6.72 2.04 -17.30
N LEU A 183 -5.66 1.37 -17.76
CA LEU A 183 -4.35 2.04 -17.85
C LEU A 183 -4.38 3.25 -18.78
N LYS A 184 -5.01 3.11 -19.96
CA LYS A 184 -5.17 4.24 -20.88
C LYS A 184 -5.96 5.39 -20.24
N ARG A 185 -7.06 5.07 -19.55
CA ARG A 185 -7.89 6.07 -18.86
C ARG A 185 -7.14 6.75 -17.71
N LEU A 186 -6.39 5.98 -16.91
CA LEU A 186 -5.56 6.49 -15.83
C LEU A 186 -4.48 7.42 -16.36
N ALA A 187 -3.75 7.00 -17.39
CA ALA A 187 -2.74 7.83 -18.03
C ALA A 187 -3.31 9.13 -18.59
N TRP A 188 -4.48 9.05 -19.24
CA TRP A 188 -5.20 10.23 -19.72
C TRP A 188 -5.56 11.18 -18.58
N SER A 189 -6.16 10.65 -17.50
CA SER A 189 -6.52 11.44 -16.31
C SER A 189 -5.30 12.09 -15.65
N TYR A 190 -4.22 11.35 -15.41
CA TYR A 190 -2.99 11.93 -14.85
C TYR A 190 -2.47 13.09 -15.70
N ILE A 191 -2.38 12.92 -17.02
CA ILE A 191 -1.80 13.93 -17.90
C ILE A 191 -2.74 15.12 -18.08
N MET A 192 -4.03 14.89 -18.34
CA MET A 192 -4.99 15.95 -18.63
C MET A 192 -5.42 16.71 -17.38
N ASP A 193 -5.76 16.00 -16.30
CA ASP A 193 -6.26 16.62 -15.08
C ASP A 193 -5.15 17.34 -14.28
N SER A 194 -3.87 17.07 -14.60
CA SER A 194 -2.73 17.86 -14.11
C SER A 194 -2.31 18.99 -15.05
N SER A 195 -3.11 19.26 -16.10
CA SER A 195 -2.81 20.25 -17.14
C SER A 195 -1.42 20.04 -17.76
N HIS A 196 -1.09 18.80 -18.13
CA HIS A 196 0.22 18.37 -18.66
C HIS A 196 1.41 18.54 -17.71
N SER A 197 1.19 18.80 -16.41
CA SER A 197 2.29 18.86 -15.43
C SER A 197 2.94 17.49 -15.22
N ILE A 198 2.14 16.41 -15.26
CA ILE A 198 2.65 15.05 -15.36
C ILE A 198 3.02 14.80 -16.82
N ARG A 199 4.32 14.64 -17.10
CA ARG A 199 4.86 14.60 -18.48
C ARG A 199 4.99 13.19 -19.04
N CYS A 200 5.05 12.17 -18.19
CA CYS A 200 5.12 10.79 -18.65
C CYS A 200 4.38 9.82 -17.72
N VAL A 201 3.61 8.91 -18.30
CA VAL A 201 3.00 7.78 -17.58
C VAL A 201 3.50 6.48 -18.19
N LEU A 202 4.14 5.63 -17.39
CA LEU A 202 4.54 4.27 -17.76
C LEU A 202 3.54 3.28 -17.16
N GLY A 203 2.84 2.54 -18.02
CA GLY A 203 1.91 1.48 -17.60
C GLY A 203 2.47 0.09 -17.90
N LEU A 204 2.36 -0.80 -16.93
CA LEU A 204 2.72 -2.20 -17.07
C LEU A 204 1.51 -3.09 -16.87
N ASP A 205 1.08 -3.78 -17.93
CA ASP A 205 -0.03 -4.72 -17.89
C ASP A 205 0.47 -6.15 -17.69
N LEU A 206 0.18 -6.72 -16.53
CA LEU A 206 0.58 -8.06 -16.13
C LEU A 206 -0.49 -9.09 -16.45
N ASP A 207 -0.06 -10.23 -16.97
CA ASP A 207 -0.92 -11.41 -16.97
C ASP A 207 -1.15 -11.93 -15.55
N TYR A 208 -2.40 -12.29 -15.26
CA TYR A 208 -2.72 -13.03 -14.04
C TYR A 208 -2.03 -14.40 -14.09
N PRO A 209 -1.38 -14.84 -13.00
CA PRO A 209 -0.85 -16.20 -12.91
C PRO A 209 -2.02 -17.18 -12.82
N ARG A 210 -2.57 -17.56 -13.98
CA ARG A 210 -3.48 -18.71 -14.07
C ARG A 210 -2.67 -19.97 -13.74
N ASN A 211 -3.30 -20.99 -13.17
CA ASN A 211 -2.68 -22.32 -12.96
C ASN A 211 -2.10 -22.83 -14.29
N ARG A 212 -0.82 -22.58 -14.55
CA ARG A 212 -0.11 -22.98 -15.77
C ARG A 212 0.75 -24.19 -15.47
N ALA A 213 0.88 -25.07 -16.46
CA ALA A 213 1.82 -26.18 -16.44
C ALA A 213 3.26 -25.64 -16.37
N SER A 214 4.16 -26.39 -15.73
CA SER A 214 5.54 -25.96 -15.42
C SER A 214 6.47 -25.74 -16.63
N SER A 215 5.95 -25.82 -17.86
CA SER A 215 6.69 -25.72 -19.12
C SER A 215 6.44 -24.41 -19.89
N SER A 216 5.61 -23.49 -19.37
CA SER A 216 5.44 -22.16 -19.99
C SER A 216 6.60 -21.23 -19.61
N PRO A 217 7.07 -20.34 -20.52
CA PRO A 217 8.01 -19.28 -20.16
C PRO A 217 7.44 -18.43 -19.01
N SER A 218 8.32 -17.80 -18.23
CA SER A 218 7.93 -17.04 -17.03
C SER A 218 6.80 -16.04 -17.38
N PRO A 219 5.76 -15.88 -16.54
CA PRO A 219 4.69 -14.92 -16.76
C PRO A 219 5.22 -13.50 -17.04
N ALA A 220 6.40 -13.17 -16.51
CA ALA A 220 7.14 -11.94 -16.78
C ALA A 220 7.29 -11.62 -18.28
N HIS A 221 7.53 -12.61 -19.14
CA HIS A 221 7.69 -12.41 -20.59
C HIS A 221 6.40 -11.98 -21.30
N ASN A 222 5.23 -12.20 -20.71
CA ASN A 222 3.95 -11.88 -21.33
C ASN A 222 3.41 -10.49 -20.94
N ALA A 223 4.12 -9.79 -20.04
CA ALA A 223 3.73 -8.44 -19.63
C ALA A 223 3.84 -7.46 -20.80
N ASN A 224 2.94 -6.47 -20.82
CA ASN A 224 2.91 -5.46 -21.87
C ASN A 224 3.18 -4.07 -21.28
N VAL A 225 4.07 -3.32 -21.92
CA VAL A 225 4.43 -1.96 -21.53
C VAL A 225 3.73 -0.97 -22.43
N SER A 226 3.27 0.14 -21.85
CA SER A 226 2.75 1.29 -22.58
C SER A 226 3.27 2.58 -21.98
N VAL A 227 3.50 3.58 -22.82
CA VAL A 227 4.00 4.90 -22.42
C VAL A 227 3.09 5.96 -23.00
N TRP A 228 2.65 6.89 -22.16
CA TRP A 228 1.83 8.03 -22.55
C TRP A 228 2.52 9.35 -22.20
N ARG A 229 2.33 10.34 -23.06
CA ARG A 229 2.87 11.69 -22.90
C ARG A 229 1.86 12.75 -23.33
N PRO A 230 2.01 14.00 -22.85
CA PRO A 230 1.31 15.15 -23.40
C PRO A 230 1.48 15.28 -24.91
N LEU A 231 0.41 15.69 -25.56
CA LEU A 231 0.37 16.15 -26.94
C LEU A 231 -0.36 17.50 -26.95
N VAL A 232 0.20 18.49 -27.64
CA VAL A 232 -0.48 19.75 -27.89
C VAL A 232 -0.68 19.86 -29.39
N GLU A 233 -1.94 19.91 -29.82
CA GLU A 233 -2.32 20.11 -31.21
C GLU A 233 -2.70 21.56 -31.42
N ILE A 234 -2.02 22.23 -32.34
CA ILE A 234 -2.24 23.65 -32.63
C ILE A 234 -3.19 23.76 -33.83
N GLU A 235 -4.43 24.18 -33.56
CA GLU A 235 -5.44 24.46 -34.59
C GLU A 235 -5.64 25.99 -34.69
N GLY A 236 -4.82 26.62 -35.55
CA GLY A 236 -4.82 28.07 -35.71
C GLY A 236 -4.27 28.78 -34.46
N ASN A 237 -5.15 29.39 -33.67
CA ASN A 237 -4.80 30.07 -32.41
C ASN A 237 -5.26 29.29 -31.16
N ILE A 238 -5.77 28.07 -31.33
CA ILE A 238 -6.24 27.23 -30.24
C ILE A 238 -5.20 26.12 -30.02
N GLU A 239 -4.71 26.03 -28.78
CA GLU A 239 -3.89 24.90 -28.33
C GLU A 239 -4.82 23.86 -27.69
N ASN A 240 -5.01 22.75 -28.39
CA ASN A 240 -5.78 21.61 -27.89
C ASN A 240 -4.86 20.65 -27.14
N MET A 241 -5.16 20.42 -25.87
CA MET A 241 -4.44 19.45 -25.04
C MET A 241 -4.97 18.04 -25.30
N ASP A 242 -4.07 17.09 -25.53
CA ASP A 242 -4.40 15.67 -25.66
C ASP A 242 -3.23 14.79 -25.13
N VAL A 243 -3.40 13.48 -25.20
CA VAL A 243 -2.45 12.49 -24.74
C VAL A 243 -2.09 11.54 -25.86
N LYS A 244 -0.81 11.53 -26.23
CA LYS A 244 -0.28 10.54 -27.18
C LYS A 244 0.22 9.30 -26.44
N GLN A 245 0.01 8.14 -27.07
CA GLN A 245 0.57 6.86 -26.62
C GLN A 245 1.82 6.54 -27.45
N ASP A 246 2.99 6.87 -26.93
CA ASP A 246 4.28 6.68 -27.63
C ASP A 246 4.67 5.20 -27.75
N VAL A 247 4.33 4.39 -26.73
CA VAL A 247 4.53 2.93 -26.75
C VAL A 247 3.19 2.25 -26.53
N THR A 248 2.79 1.37 -27.46
CA THR A 248 1.49 0.70 -27.43
C THR A 248 1.63 -0.78 -27.11
N ALA A 249 1.31 -1.15 -25.87
CA ALA A 249 1.17 -2.53 -25.39
C ALA A 249 2.28 -3.48 -25.89
N GLN A 250 3.53 -3.06 -25.76
CA GLN A 250 4.67 -3.81 -26.21
C GLN A 250 4.99 -4.97 -25.27
N CYS A 251 5.03 -6.18 -25.81
CA CYS A 251 5.24 -7.41 -25.05
C CYS A 251 6.73 -7.60 -24.74
N LEU A 252 7.08 -7.75 -23.46
CA LEU A 252 8.47 -7.83 -23.02
C LEU A 252 9.25 -8.99 -23.63
N GLY A 253 8.61 -10.16 -23.80
CA GLY A 253 9.25 -11.39 -24.26
C GLY A 253 9.29 -11.60 -25.77
N LYS A 254 8.73 -10.68 -26.58
CA LYS A 254 8.74 -10.82 -28.04
C LYS A 254 10.02 -10.31 -28.69
N ASP A 255 10.60 -9.26 -28.12
CA ASP A 255 11.76 -8.57 -28.69
C ASP A 255 13.07 -9.07 -28.06
N ASN A 256 14.20 -8.58 -28.59
CA ASN A 256 15.52 -8.81 -28.00
C ASN A 256 15.49 -8.38 -26.51
N PRO A 257 16.09 -9.13 -25.56
CA PRO A 257 16.25 -8.69 -24.18
C PRO A 257 16.78 -7.26 -24.02
N ASP A 258 17.66 -6.79 -24.91
CA ASP A 258 18.22 -5.42 -24.84
C ASP A 258 17.35 -4.37 -25.57
N HIS A 259 16.15 -4.76 -25.99
CA HIS A 259 15.20 -3.85 -26.60
C HIS A 259 14.75 -2.78 -25.60
N THR A 260 14.73 -1.53 -26.06
CA THR A 260 14.26 -0.39 -25.29
C THR A 260 12.74 -0.37 -25.27
N ILE A 261 12.15 -0.53 -24.09
CA ILE A 261 10.68 -0.57 -23.91
C ILE A 261 10.11 0.76 -23.44
N ALA A 262 10.95 1.58 -22.80
CA ALA A 262 10.60 2.91 -22.37
C ALA A 262 11.87 3.77 -22.29
N VAL A 263 11.71 5.03 -22.61
CA VAL A 263 12.73 6.06 -22.43
C VAL A 263 12.07 7.17 -21.64
N LEU A 264 12.66 7.60 -20.53
CA LEU A 264 12.24 8.81 -19.82
C LEU A 264 13.24 9.91 -20.18
N SER A 265 12.83 10.92 -20.94
CA SER A 265 13.75 11.97 -21.38
C SER A 265 14.03 12.98 -20.28
N LEU A 266 15.10 13.76 -20.42
CA LEU A 266 15.32 14.92 -19.56
C LEU A 266 14.16 15.91 -19.66
N ARG A 267 13.57 16.08 -20.84
CA ARG A 267 12.38 16.91 -21.02
C ARG A 267 11.20 16.43 -20.16
N ASP A 268 10.98 15.11 -20.08
CA ASP A 268 9.93 14.54 -19.22
C ASP A 268 10.18 14.88 -17.74
N LEU A 269 11.45 14.90 -17.31
CA LEU A 269 11.82 15.06 -15.90
C LEU A 269 12.06 16.50 -15.46
N LEU A 270 12.49 17.41 -16.34
CA LEU A 270 12.96 18.75 -15.95
C LEU A 270 12.01 19.86 -16.39
N GLY A 271 11.15 19.60 -17.37
CA GLY A 271 10.35 20.64 -18.02
C GLY A 271 11.15 21.43 -19.05
N ASP A 272 10.44 22.18 -19.88
CA ASP A 272 11.02 22.93 -20.98
C ASP A 272 11.78 24.17 -20.46
N GLU A 273 11.35 24.76 -19.33
CA GLU A 273 11.99 25.94 -18.74
C GLU A 273 13.43 25.70 -18.28
N MET A 274 13.76 24.48 -17.83
CA MET A 274 15.10 24.12 -17.37
C MET A 274 16.04 23.77 -18.53
N LEU A 275 15.48 23.58 -19.72
CA LEU A 275 16.18 23.09 -20.91
C LEU A 275 16.26 24.15 -22.01
N GLU A 276 15.86 25.40 -21.74
CA GLU A 276 15.89 26.50 -22.72
C GLU A 276 17.27 26.70 -23.34
N ASP A 277 18.33 26.61 -22.52
CA ASP A 277 19.73 26.78 -22.96
C ASP A 277 20.38 25.45 -23.42
N ALA A 278 19.69 24.33 -23.29
CA ALA A 278 20.20 23.02 -23.67
C ALA A 278 19.91 22.73 -25.15
N SER A 279 20.81 21.97 -25.80
CA SER A 279 20.53 21.49 -27.15
C SER A 279 19.36 20.49 -27.15
N SER A 280 18.70 20.33 -28.30
CA SER A 280 17.64 19.32 -28.44
C SER A 280 18.13 17.91 -28.10
N ASP A 281 19.39 17.59 -28.42
CA ASP A 281 19.98 16.28 -28.12
C ASP A 281 20.11 16.04 -26.61
N VAL A 282 20.37 17.10 -25.84
CA VAL A 282 20.41 17.05 -24.37
C VAL A 282 19.00 16.91 -23.81
N ALA A 283 18.05 17.70 -24.30
CA ALA A 283 16.66 17.64 -23.85
C ALA A 283 16.00 16.27 -24.09
N GLU A 284 16.29 15.64 -25.22
CA GLU A 284 15.80 14.30 -25.57
C GLU A 284 16.69 13.17 -25.02
N CYS A 285 17.74 13.51 -24.25
CA CYS A 285 18.61 12.51 -23.65
C CYS A 285 17.81 11.62 -22.69
N GLY A 286 17.88 10.31 -22.94
CA GLY A 286 16.93 9.35 -22.40
C GLY A 286 17.50 8.48 -21.29
N ILE A 287 16.71 8.28 -20.24
CA ILE A 287 16.87 7.21 -19.27
C ILE A 287 16.16 5.97 -19.82
N VAL A 288 16.97 5.04 -20.34
CA VAL A 288 16.49 3.85 -21.03
C VAL A 288 16.15 2.74 -20.06
N ILE A 289 14.97 2.16 -20.21
CA ILE A 289 14.55 0.91 -19.56
C ILE A 289 14.45 -0.16 -20.64
N THR A 290 15.09 -1.31 -20.40
CA THR A 290 15.12 -2.44 -21.35
C THR A 290 14.16 -3.56 -20.96
N SER A 291 13.79 -4.41 -21.94
CA SER A 291 12.99 -5.62 -21.68
C SER A 291 13.64 -6.51 -20.63
N ARG A 292 14.97 -6.71 -20.71
CA ARG A 292 15.74 -7.53 -19.76
C ARG A 292 15.61 -7.03 -18.33
N GLU A 293 15.76 -5.72 -18.12
CA GLU A 293 15.65 -5.13 -16.78
C GLU A 293 14.24 -5.35 -16.21
N MET A 294 13.18 -5.08 -16.97
CA MET A 294 11.81 -5.28 -16.49
C MET A 294 11.46 -6.76 -16.27
N ILE A 295 11.91 -7.67 -17.15
CA ILE A 295 11.73 -9.11 -16.96
C ILE A 295 12.42 -9.55 -15.67
N THR A 296 13.65 -9.10 -15.41
CA THR A 296 14.39 -9.44 -14.19
C THR A 296 13.65 -8.97 -12.94
N LEU A 297 13.11 -7.75 -12.94
CA LEU A 297 12.30 -7.25 -11.83
C LEU A 297 11.04 -8.10 -11.60
N LEU A 298 10.36 -8.48 -12.69
CA LEU A 298 9.15 -9.32 -12.62
C LEU A 298 9.44 -10.73 -12.12
N GLU A 299 10.52 -11.36 -12.56
CA GLU A 299 10.92 -12.69 -12.10
C GLU A 299 11.28 -12.69 -10.62
N ASN A 300 12.01 -11.66 -10.16
CA ASN A 300 12.31 -11.48 -8.74
C ASN A 300 11.03 -11.31 -7.90
N ALA A 301 10.08 -10.50 -8.39
CA ALA A 301 8.79 -10.30 -7.75
C ALA A 301 7.96 -11.60 -7.67
N GLU A 302 7.98 -12.43 -8.72
CA GLU A 302 7.29 -13.72 -8.74
C GLU A 302 7.91 -14.73 -7.76
N LEU A 303 9.25 -14.80 -7.71
CA LEU A 303 9.97 -15.65 -6.76
C LEU A 303 9.67 -15.25 -5.31
N PHE A 304 9.62 -13.95 -5.03
CA PHE A 304 9.27 -13.45 -3.70
C PHE A 304 7.84 -13.82 -3.32
N HIS A 305 6.89 -13.63 -4.25
CA HIS A 305 5.49 -13.98 -4.04
C HIS A 305 5.29 -15.47 -3.75
N GLN A 306 5.92 -16.35 -4.55
CA GLN A 306 5.86 -17.80 -4.32
C GLN A 306 6.47 -18.20 -2.97
N SER A 307 7.60 -17.59 -2.61
CA SER A 307 8.25 -17.84 -1.32
C SER A 307 7.37 -17.41 -0.14
N SER A 308 6.69 -16.27 -0.26
CA SER A 308 5.76 -15.75 0.75
C SER A 308 4.54 -16.68 0.95
N LEU A 309 3.98 -17.22 -0.13
CA LEU A 309 2.90 -18.20 -0.06
C LEU A 309 3.36 -19.49 0.63
N GLN A 310 4.50 -20.05 0.23
CA GLN A 310 5.04 -21.27 0.84
C GLN A 310 5.36 -21.07 2.34
N GLN A 311 5.90 -19.93 2.74
CA GLN A 311 6.15 -19.63 4.15
C GLN A 311 4.85 -19.55 4.96
N THR A 312 3.81 -18.95 4.39
CA THR A 312 2.49 -18.86 5.02
C THR A 312 1.86 -20.24 5.19
N GLU A 313 1.96 -21.10 4.17
CA GLU A 313 1.50 -22.49 4.23
C GLU A 313 2.25 -23.30 5.28
N ARG A 314 3.59 -23.21 5.29
CA ARG A 314 4.43 -23.87 6.31
C ARG A 314 4.07 -23.41 7.72
N ALA A 315 3.94 -22.10 7.95
CA ALA A 315 3.56 -21.55 9.24
C ALA A 315 2.13 -21.95 9.67
N SER A 316 1.24 -22.21 8.71
CA SER A 316 -0.10 -22.76 8.98
C SER A 316 -0.02 -24.22 9.40
N GLN A 317 0.72 -25.04 8.64
CA GLN A 317 0.95 -26.46 8.94
C GLN A 317 1.65 -26.66 10.29
N GLU A 318 2.68 -25.87 10.59
CA GLU A 318 3.39 -25.89 11.87
C GLU A 318 2.45 -25.54 13.04
N ARG A 319 1.60 -24.51 12.89
CA ARG A 319 0.60 -24.15 13.91
C ARG A 319 -0.42 -25.27 14.13
N GLN A 320 -0.89 -25.91 13.06
CA GLN A 320 -1.79 -27.07 13.17
C GLN A 320 -1.10 -28.25 13.86
N ALA A 321 0.15 -28.55 13.49
CA ALA A 321 0.94 -29.64 14.08
C ALA A 321 1.24 -29.42 15.56
N GLN A 322 1.38 -28.17 16.02
CA GLN A 322 1.61 -27.86 17.43
C GLN A 322 0.39 -28.14 18.33
N GLY A 323 -0.83 -28.25 17.79
CA GLY A 323 -2.03 -28.62 18.55
C GLY A 323 -2.38 -27.70 19.72
N ARG A 324 -1.83 -26.47 19.75
CA ARG A 324 -1.97 -25.53 20.86
C ARG A 324 -3.10 -24.54 20.62
N ASN A 325 -4.07 -24.50 21.54
CA ASN A 325 -5.14 -23.50 21.54
C ASN A 325 -4.66 -22.19 22.20
N TRP A 326 -3.90 -21.38 21.45
CA TRP A 326 -3.53 -20.05 21.91
C TRP A 326 -4.70 -19.08 21.79
N ARG A 327 -5.05 -18.39 22.89
CA ARG A 327 -5.94 -17.24 22.86
C ARG A 327 -5.11 -15.97 22.69
N LYS A 328 -5.44 -15.16 21.68
CA LYS A 328 -4.88 -13.81 21.52
C LYS A 328 -5.28 -12.99 22.74
N ARG A 329 -4.31 -12.59 23.58
CA ARG A 329 -4.56 -11.67 24.69
C ARG A 329 -4.87 -10.28 24.12
N ARG A 330 -5.81 -9.56 24.74
CA ARG A 330 -5.99 -8.13 24.48
C ARG A 330 -4.73 -7.39 24.95
N ILE A 331 -4.34 -6.34 24.23
CA ILE A 331 -3.31 -5.41 24.70
C ILE A 331 -3.75 -4.93 26.09
N THR A 332 -2.85 -5.02 27.07
CA THR A 332 -3.14 -4.51 28.40
C THR A 332 -3.08 -2.98 28.32
N PRO A 333 -4.11 -2.24 28.75
CA PRO A 333 -4.07 -0.78 28.77
C PRO A 333 -2.84 -0.29 29.54
N GLU A 334 -2.32 0.88 29.17
CA GLU A 334 -1.31 1.55 29.99
C GLU A 334 -1.86 1.76 31.40
N GLU A 335 -1.04 1.45 32.40
CA GLU A 335 -1.42 1.59 33.79
C GLU A 335 -1.53 3.09 34.10
N GLU A 336 -2.74 3.63 34.13
CA GLU A 336 -2.99 4.97 34.67
C GLU A 336 -2.59 4.97 36.14
N LEU A 337 -1.48 5.63 36.47
CA LEU A 337 -1.11 5.97 37.84
C LEU A 337 -2.17 6.94 38.35
N SER A 338 -3.22 6.43 38.98
CA SER A 338 -4.23 7.29 39.61
C SER A 338 -3.56 8.11 40.71
N GLU A 339 -3.92 9.39 40.83
CA GLU A 339 -3.40 10.30 41.88
C GLU A 339 -3.53 9.68 43.28
N GLY A 340 -4.54 8.83 43.50
CA GLY A 340 -4.72 8.08 44.74
C GLY A 340 -3.64 7.03 45.01
N ARG A 341 -3.13 6.32 44.00
CA ARG A 341 -1.99 5.40 44.15
C ARG A 341 -0.69 6.14 44.38
N GLU A 342 -0.48 7.26 43.69
CA GLU A 342 0.71 8.10 43.90
C GLU A 342 0.74 8.70 45.32
N ALA A 343 -0.40 9.20 45.82
CA ALA A 343 -0.53 9.68 47.19
C ALA A 343 -0.25 8.58 48.23
N THR A 344 -0.68 7.34 47.95
CA THR A 344 -0.40 6.20 48.83
C THR A 344 1.09 5.87 48.85
N TYR A 345 1.76 5.95 47.69
CA TYR A 345 3.20 5.73 47.58
C TYR A 345 3.99 6.83 48.32
N ARG A 346 3.63 8.10 48.13
CA ARG A 346 4.26 9.23 48.84
C ARG A 346 4.09 9.14 50.36
N ASN A 347 2.91 8.72 50.83
CA ASN A 347 2.70 8.49 52.27
C ASN A 347 3.57 7.33 52.78
N SER A 348 3.73 6.26 52.00
CA SER A 348 4.60 5.15 52.39
C SER A 348 6.08 5.55 52.42
N GLU A 349 6.54 6.37 51.46
CA GLU A 349 7.89 6.92 51.47
C GLU A 349 8.12 7.86 52.65
N ALA A 350 7.16 8.73 52.98
CA ALA A 350 7.24 9.62 54.13
C ALA A 350 7.31 8.85 55.46
N ILE A 351 6.54 7.77 55.60
CA ILE A 351 6.59 6.91 56.80
C ILE A 351 7.96 6.23 56.92
N VAL A 352 8.51 5.71 55.82
CA VAL A 352 9.83 5.06 55.81
C VAL A 352 10.95 6.06 56.09
N GLU A 353 10.85 7.27 55.55
CA GLU A 353 11.83 8.33 55.81
C GLU A 353 11.79 8.79 57.28
N GLN A 354 10.59 8.88 57.86
CA GLN A 354 10.44 9.21 59.27
C GLN A 354 11.00 8.10 60.19
N GLN A 355 10.75 6.83 59.85
CA GLN A 355 11.37 5.69 60.54
C GLN A 355 12.90 5.69 60.45
N ARG A 356 13.47 6.06 59.30
CA ARG A 356 14.92 6.23 59.14
C ARG A 356 15.48 7.35 60.00
N SER A 357 14.74 8.47 60.12
CA SER A 357 15.17 9.59 60.96
C SER A 357 15.13 9.26 62.46
N ASP A 358 14.18 8.43 62.88
CA ASP A 358 14.03 8.01 64.28
C ASP A 358 15.12 6.98 64.66
N ASP A 359 15.48 6.04 63.77
CA ASP A 359 16.52 5.03 64.02
C ASP A 359 17.93 5.62 64.19
N ASP A 360 18.21 6.78 63.58
CA ASP A 360 19.54 7.45 63.64
C ASP A 360 19.81 8.16 64.99
N THR A 361 18.81 8.21 65.89
CA THR A 361 18.97 8.80 67.24
C THR A 361 19.60 7.85 68.27
N SER A 362 19.94 6.62 67.90
CA SER A 362 20.44 5.58 68.83
C SER A 362 21.94 5.28 68.78
N TYR A 363 22.77 6.10 68.10
CA TYR A 363 24.21 5.86 68.02
C TYR A 363 24.95 6.20 69.33
N THR A 364 25.03 5.25 70.26
CA THR A 364 25.96 5.33 71.41
C THR A 364 27.34 4.84 70.99
N SER A 365 28.33 5.74 71.01
CA SER A 365 29.74 5.46 70.80
C SER A 365 30.33 4.67 71.99
N THR A 366 30.71 3.41 71.76
CA THR A 366 31.65 2.71 72.65
C THR A 366 32.77 2.04 71.88
N ALA A 367 33.98 2.33 72.36
CA ALA A 367 35.29 2.11 71.78
C ALA A 367 35.77 0.64 71.68
N ARG A 368 36.70 0.42 70.73
CA ARG A 368 37.93 -0.43 70.74
C ARG A 368 37.86 -1.79 71.47
N SER A 369 38.19 -2.95 70.89
CA SER A 369 39.37 -3.31 70.09
C SER A 369 39.29 -4.83 69.71
N PRO A 370 40.20 -5.36 68.87
CA PRO A 370 39.92 -6.51 67.99
C PRO A 370 40.54 -7.84 68.42
N SER A 371 39.96 -8.96 67.99
CA SER A 371 40.69 -10.19 67.63
C SER A 371 39.80 -11.17 66.84
N ARG A 372 40.35 -11.67 65.73
CA ARG A 372 39.82 -12.69 64.81
C ARG A 372 39.65 -14.07 65.48
N SER A 373 38.64 -14.85 65.05
CA SER A 373 38.82 -16.15 64.37
C SER A 373 37.47 -16.81 64.04
N ASP A 374 37.35 -17.33 62.80
CA ASP A 374 36.52 -18.44 62.26
C ASP A 374 35.15 -18.76 62.89
N THR A 375 34.07 -19.04 62.16
CA THR A 375 33.96 -20.17 61.23
C THR A 375 32.61 -20.14 60.47
N SER A 376 32.60 -20.72 59.27
CA SER A 376 31.50 -21.45 58.60
C SER A 376 30.21 -20.72 58.14
N LEU A 377 30.09 -20.58 56.82
CA LEU A 377 28.83 -20.48 56.07
C LEU A 377 28.31 -21.90 55.72
N PRO A 378 26.98 -22.13 55.77
CA PRO A 378 26.34 -23.16 54.96
C PRO A 378 25.46 -22.58 53.84
N ARG A 379 25.60 -23.21 52.67
CA ARG A 379 24.80 -23.07 51.45
C ARG A 379 23.30 -23.28 51.70
N ARG A 380 22.45 -22.49 51.03
CA ARG A 380 20.99 -22.71 50.95
C ARG A 380 20.60 -23.27 49.59
N SER A 381 19.74 -24.29 49.63
CA SER A 381 19.34 -25.17 48.54
C SER A 381 18.19 -24.66 47.68
N THR A 382 18.09 -25.24 46.49
CA THR A 382 17.01 -25.15 45.51
C THR A 382 15.84 -26.12 45.81
N ARG A 383 14.61 -25.71 45.49
CA ARG A 383 13.43 -26.57 45.21
C ARG A 383 12.44 -25.74 44.38
N ARG A 384 12.29 -26.04 43.08
CA ARG A 384 11.38 -27.00 42.40
C ARG A 384 9.98 -26.43 42.11
N ARG A 385 9.69 -26.34 40.81
CA ARG A 385 8.36 -26.20 40.18
C ARG A 385 7.52 -27.46 40.44
N ALA A 386 6.23 -27.26 40.63
CA ALA A 386 5.20 -28.27 40.48
C ALA A 386 4.36 -27.89 39.25
N ASP A 387 4.15 -28.87 38.38
CA ASP A 387 3.09 -28.88 37.38
C ASP A 387 1.83 -29.44 38.05
N ASP A 388 0.68 -28.86 37.73
CA ASP A 388 -0.63 -29.52 37.58
C ASP A 388 -1.41 -28.76 36.49
#